data_AF-A0A5E4KIU4-F1
#
_entry.id   AF-A0A5E4KIU4-F1
#
_cell.length_a   1.000
_cell.length_b   1.000
_cell.length_c   1.000
_cell.angle_alpha   90.00
_cell.angle_beta   90.00
_cell.angle_gamma   90.00
#
_symmetry.space_group_name_H-M   'P 1'
#
loop_
_entity.id
_entity.type
_entity.pdbx_description
1 polymer ?
#
loop_
_entity_poly.entity_id
_entity_poly.type
_entity_poly.pdbx_seq_one_letter_code
_entity_poly.pdbx_strand_id
1 'polypeptide(L)'
;MDTIFGSIIDDYTLFRTIDGLIIILILVAVYIGIQITLTWKFLNVEADADEIISDKGSFYRNTLFIFIAGFFMIIHEFSEGFGKNAPDPTTNKFFELAAFLGLVLFMVEWLRILGRLKRKKKALK
;
A
#
# COMPACT_ATOMS: atom_id res chain seq x y z
N MET A 1 -6.35 19.05 28.32
CA MET A 1 -6.71 18.63 26.94
C MET A 1 -6.65 17.12 26.76
N ASP A 2 -6.39 16.34 27.82
CA ASP A 2 -6.24 14.87 27.73
C ASP A 2 -7.53 14.07 27.97
N THR A 3 -8.61 14.72 28.42
CA THR A 3 -9.82 14.01 28.86
C THR A 3 -10.85 13.76 27.75
N ILE A 4 -10.74 14.45 26.61
CA ILE A 4 -11.76 14.35 25.53
C ILE A 4 -11.44 13.19 24.57
N PHE A 5 -10.16 12.95 24.26
CA PHE A 5 -9.76 11.82 23.41
C PHE A 5 -9.75 10.48 24.18
N GLY A 6 -9.35 10.48 25.45
CA GLY A 6 -9.29 9.28 26.28
C GLY A 6 -10.65 8.71 26.71
N SER A 7 -11.77 9.42 26.50
CA SER A 7 -13.12 8.89 26.81
C SER A 7 -13.86 8.33 25.59
N ILE A 8 -13.37 8.61 24.36
CA ILE A 8 -14.00 8.17 23.10
C ILE A 8 -13.25 6.98 22.49
N ILE A 9 -11.92 6.92 22.67
CA ILE A 9 -11.05 5.88 22.11
C ILE A 9 -10.50 5.06 23.28
N ASP A 10 -10.91 3.79 23.39
CA ASP A 10 -10.36 2.88 24.39
C ASP A 10 -9.00 2.30 23.94
N ASP A 11 -8.29 1.66 24.87
CA ASP A 11 -6.98 1.04 24.60
C ASP A 11 -7.02 0.00 23.48
N TYR A 12 -8.16 -0.67 23.28
CA TYR A 12 -8.36 -1.66 22.22
C TYR A 12 -8.46 -1.00 20.84
N THR A 13 -9.22 0.08 20.73
CA THR A 13 -9.35 0.93 19.53
C THR A 13 -8.00 1.53 19.16
N LEU A 14 -7.25 2.01 20.15
CA LEU A 14 -5.91 2.55 19.96
C LEU A 14 -4.94 1.48 19.45
N PHE A 15 -4.92 0.30 20.09
CA PHE A 15 -4.09 -0.82 19.68
C PHE A 15 -4.36 -1.23 18.22
N ARG A 16 -5.63 -1.39 17.85
CA ARG A 16 -6.05 -1.75 16.48
C ARG A 16 -5.63 -0.70 15.44
N THR A 17 -5.79 0.57 15.77
CA THR A 17 -5.35 1.66 14.90
C THR A 17 -3.84 1.65 14.68
N ILE A 18 -3.05 1.38 15.74
CA ILE A 18 -1.59 1.25 15.65
C ILE A 18 -1.21 0.05 14.78
N ASP A 19 -1.89 -1.09 14.91
CA ASP A 19 -1.63 -2.28 14.10
C ASP A 19 -1.87 -2.01 12.59
N GLY A 20 -2.98 -1.36 12.26
CA GLY A 20 -3.26 -0.90 10.90
C GLY A 20 -2.18 0.05 10.34
N LEU A 21 -1.69 0.98 11.17
CA LEU A 21 -0.59 1.87 10.79
C LEU A 21 0.73 1.10 10.53
N ILE A 22 1.04 0.10 11.36
CA ILE A 22 2.22 -0.75 11.17
C ILE A 22 2.15 -1.48 9.83
N ILE A 23 1.01 -2.05 9.48
CA ILE A 23 0.83 -2.76 8.20
C ILE A 23 1.07 -1.82 7.01
N ILE A 24 0.60 -0.57 7.09
CA ILE A 24 0.81 0.43 6.04
C ILE A 24 2.30 0.80 5.91
N LEU A 25 2.97 1.01 7.04
CA LEU A 25 4.41 1.30 7.05
C LEU A 25 5.20 0.14 6.43
N ILE A 26 4.81 -1.11 6.71
CA ILE A 26 5.39 -2.30 6.08
C ILE A 26 5.17 -2.28 4.57
N LEU A 27 3.94 -2.00 4.10
CA LEU A 27 3.64 -1.93 2.67
C LEU A 27 4.45 -0.84 1.95
N VAL A 28 4.58 0.34 2.57
CA VAL A 28 5.42 1.43 2.06
C VAL A 28 6.89 1.03 2.04
N ALA A 29 7.39 0.40 3.10
CA ALA A 29 8.77 -0.08 3.17
C ALA A 29 9.06 -1.15 2.09
N VAL A 30 8.14 -2.09 1.87
CA VAL A 30 8.23 -3.09 0.79
C VAL A 30 8.26 -2.40 -0.57
N TYR A 31 7.38 -1.42 -0.81
CA TYR A 31 7.38 -0.67 -2.07
C TYR A 31 8.72 0.03 -2.32
N ILE A 32 9.22 0.78 -1.32
CA ILE A 32 10.52 1.47 -1.41
C ILE A 32 11.66 0.45 -1.61
N GLY A 33 11.65 -0.67 -0.88
CA GLY A 33 12.66 -1.72 -1.02
C GLY A 33 12.70 -2.32 -2.42
N ILE A 34 11.53 -2.52 -3.05
CA ILE A 34 11.49 -3.00 -4.45
C ILE A 34 12.01 -1.92 -5.40
N GLN A 35 11.62 -0.65 -5.22
CA GLN A 35 12.14 0.45 -6.02
C GLN A 35 13.68 0.53 -5.94
N ILE A 36 14.25 0.53 -4.73
CA ILE A 36 15.71 0.54 -4.50
C ILE A 36 16.37 -0.65 -5.18
N THR A 37 15.81 -1.86 -5.02
CA THR A 37 16.37 -3.09 -5.59
C THR A 37 16.36 -3.05 -7.13
N LEU A 38 15.28 -2.56 -7.73
CA LEU A 38 15.19 -2.40 -9.17
C LEU A 38 16.19 -1.36 -9.66
N THR A 39 16.26 -0.19 -9.03
CA THR A 39 17.25 0.85 -9.35
C THR A 39 18.67 0.30 -9.31
N TRP A 40 19.04 -0.41 -8.23
CA TRP A 40 20.36 -1.02 -8.09
C TRP A 40 20.67 -2.04 -9.20
N LYS A 41 19.68 -2.86 -9.57
CA LYS A 41 19.84 -3.89 -10.59
C LYS A 41 19.98 -3.31 -12.00
N PHE A 42 19.37 -2.16 -12.28
CA PHE A 42 19.44 -1.50 -13.58
C PHE A 42 20.59 -0.49 -13.69
N LEU A 43 21.11 0.05 -12.59
CA LEU A 43 22.36 0.85 -12.58
C LEU A 43 23.59 0.07 -13.12
N ASN A 44 23.55 -1.27 -13.10
CA ASN A 44 24.61 -2.14 -13.59
C ASN A 44 24.46 -2.56 -15.07
N VAL A 45 23.43 -2.07 -15.76
CA VAL A 45 23.20 -2.30 -17.19
C VAL A 45 23.12 -0.91 -17.82
N GLU A 46 23.69 -0.69 -19.00
CA GLU A 46 23.54 0.56 -19.79
C GLU A 46 22.09 0.80 -20.27
N ALA A 47 21.09 0.44 -19.46
CA ALA A 47 19.70 0.73 -19.67
C ALA A 47 19.40 2.08 -19.00
N ASP A 48 18.88 3.04 -19.77
CA ASP A 48 18.41 4.33 -19.28
C ASP A 48 17.61 4.15 -17.99
N ALA A 49 18.23 4.48 -16.85
CA ALA A 49 17.60 4.37 -15.53
C ALA A 49 16.34 5.25 -15.45
N ASP A 50 16.29 6.31 -16.28
CA ASP A 50 15.13 7.15 -16.47
C ASP A 50 13.93 6.41 -17.08
N GLU A 51 14.10 5.45 -17.99
CA GLU A 51 12.93 4.82 -18.65
C GLU A 51 12.13 3.86 -17.73
N ILE A 52 12.73 3.37 -16.65
CA ILE A 52 12.13 2.36 -15.77
C ILE A 52 11.56 3.00 -14.49
N ILE A 53 12.26 4.00 -13.96
CA ILE A 53 11.89 4.70 -12.72
C ILE A 53 11.15 6.01 -13.03
N SER A 54 11.35 6.62 -14.21
CA SER A 54 10.66 7.83 -14.66
C SER A 54 9.40 7.55 -15.49
N ASP A 55 8.84 6.34 -15.44
CA ASP A 55 7.41 6.16 -15.78
C ASP A 55 6.59 6.79 -14.63
N LYS A 56 6.59 8.13 -14.59
CA LYS A 56 5.89 8.95 -13.58
C LYS A 56 4.46 8.47 -13.42
N GLY A 57 3.81 8.05 -14.52
CA GLY A 57 2.47 7.49 -14.50
C GLY A 57 2.35 6.21 -13.67
N SER A 58 3.31 5.29 -13.80
CA SER A 58 3.34 4.07 -12.99
C SER A 58 3.66 4.36 -11.51
N PHE A 59 4.55 5.31 -11.23
CA PHE A 59 4.83 5.76 -9.87
C PHE A 59 3.58 6.35 -9.17
N TYR A 60 2.86 7.25 -9.86
CA TYR A 60 1.63 7.83 -9.32
C TYR A 60 0.54 6.77 -9.11
N ARG A 61 0.40 5.83 -10.05
CA ARG A 61 -0.59 4.74 -9.93
C ARG A 61 -0.29 3.82 -8.76
N ASN A 62 0.95 3.38 -8.58
CA ASN A 62 1.32 2.55 -7.44
C ASN A 62 1.14 3.28 -6.11
N THR A 63 1.54 4.54 -6.05
CA THR A 63 1.31 5.38 -4.87
C THR A 63 -0.18 5.52 -4.55
N LEU A 64 -1.02 5.72 -5.56
CA LEU A 64 -2.47 5.78 -5.40
C LEU A 64 -3.04 4.43 -4.90
N PHE A 65 -2.57 3.30 -5.43
CA PHE A 65 -3.03 1.98 -5.00
C PHE A 65 -2.65 1.67 -3.55
N ILE A 66 -1.43 2.02 -3.15
CA ILE A 66 -0.96 1.92 -1.76
C ILE A 66 -1.79 2.84 -0.87
N PHE A 67 -2.09 4.07 -1.32
CA PHE A 67 -2.92 5.01 -0.58
C PHE A 67 -4.34 4.47 -0.39
N ILE A 68 -4.98 3.94 -1.43
CA ILE A 68 -6.31 3.30 -1.35
C ILE A 68 -6.26 2.14 -0.36
N ALA A 69 -5.29 1.24 -0.50
CA ALA A 69 -5.14 0.09 0.38
C ALA A 69 -5.00 0.52 1.85
N GLY A 70 -4.07 1.44 2.13
CA GLY A 70 -3.83 1.91 3.49
C GLY A 70 -4.98 2.72 4.08
N PHE A 71 -5.60 3.61 3.29
CA PHE A 71 -6.73 4.40 3.75
C PHE A 71 -7.91 3.52 4.18
N PHE A 72 -8.30 2.55 3.35
CA PHE A 72 -9.40 1.65 3.69
C PHE A 72 -9.05 0.69 4.82
N MET A 73 -7.78 0.28 4.94
CA MET A 73 -7.33 -0.56 6.06
C MET A 73 -7.34 0.20 7.39
N ILE A 74 -6.97 1.49 7.42
CA ILE A 74 -7.12 2.34 8.62
C ILE A 74 -8.59 2.47 9.00
N ILE A 75 -9.47 2.75 8.03
CA ILE A 75 -10.90 2.88 8.32
C ILE A 75 -11.47 1.57 8.85
N HIS A 76 -11.06 0.43 8.29
CA HIS A 76 -11.44 -0.90 8.77
C HIS A 76 -11.02 -1.13 10.23
N GLU A 77 -9.72 -1.01 10.53
CA GLU A 77 -9.21 -1.24 11.90
C GLU A 77 -9.80 -0.24 12.91
N PHE A 78 -9.96 1.02 12.52
CA PHE A 78 -10.59 2.03 13.37
C PHE A 78 -12.07 1.72 13.63
N SER A 79 -12.78 1.22 12.60
CA SER A 79 -14.18 0.81 12.71
C SER A 79 -14.35 -0.41 13.61
N GLU A 80 -13.47 -1.42 13.49
CA GLU A 80 -13.46 -2.59 14.39
C GLU A 80 -13.16 -2.21 15.83
N GLY A 81 -12.31 -1.21 16.05
CA GLY A 81 -11.97 -0.70 17.38
C GLY A 81 -13.20 -0.25 18.18
N PHE A 82 -14.22 0.31 17.53
CA PHE A 82 -15.45 0.77 18.21
C PHE A 82 -16.34 -0.34 18.77
N GLY A 83 -16.04 -1.61 18.53
CA GLY A 83 -16.74 -2.76 19.10
C GLY A 83 -18.25 -2.71 18.87
N LYS A 84 -19.05 -2.41 19.92
CA LYS A 84 -20.52 -2.34 19.83
C LYS A 84 -21.05 -1.14 19.04
N ASN A 85 -20.23 -0.11 18.86
CA ASN A 85 -20.57 1.07 18.06
C ASN A 85 -19.97 1.00 16.65
N ALA A 86 -19.39 -0.14 16.28
CA ALA A 86 -18.84 -0.36 14.96
C ALA A 86 -19.94 -0.25 13.87
N PRO A 87 -19.57 0.17 12.64
CA PRO A 87 -20.43 0.04 11.48
C PRO A 87 -20.94 -1.40 11.32
N ASP A 88 -22.04 -1.56 10.59
CA ASP A 88 -22.59 -2.88 10.35
C ASP A 88 -21.55 -3.82 9.67
N PRO A 89 -21.65 -5.14 9.87
CA PRO A 89 -20.66 -6.09 9.34
C PRO A 89 -20.45 -6.02 7.82
N THR A 90 -21.45 -5.56 7.07
CA THR A 90 -21.36 -5.39 5.61
C THR A 90 -20.46 -4.21 5.26
N THR A 91 -20.64 -3.09 5.96
CA THR A 91 -19.79 -1.89 5.80
C THR A 91 -18.34 -2.19 6.14
N ASN A 92 -18.10 -2.94 7.22
CA ASN A 92 -16.72 -3.31 7.58
C ASN A 92 -16.06 -4.21 6.53
N LYS A 93 -16.76 -5.25 6.06
CA LYS A 93 -16.29 -6.12 4.96
C LYS A 93 -16.07 -5.36 3.66
N PHE A 94 -16.85 -4.30 3.41
CA PHE A 94 -16.64 -3.45 2.25
C PHE A 94 -15.31 -2.70 2.33
N PHE A 95 -14.96 -2.15 3.50
CA PHE A 95 -13.65 -1.52 3.71
C PHE A 95 -12.51 -2.51 3.55
N GLU A 96 -12.64 -3.71 4.11
CA GLU A 96 -11.67 -4.80 3.93
C GLU A 96 -11.49 -5.15 2.44
N LEU A 97 -12.60 -5.32 1.70
CA LEU A 97 -12.57 -5.59 0.26
C LEU A 97 -11.91 -4.47 -0.54
N ALA A 98 -12.21 -3.20 -0.21
CA ALA A 98 -11.62 -2.04 -0.86
C ALA A 98 -10.10 -1.96 -0.60
N ALA A 99 -9.66 -2.28 0.63
CA ALA A 99 -8.25 -2.36 0.97
C ALA A 99 -7.55 -3.46 0.15
N PHE A 100 -8.15 -4.66 0.08
CA PHE A 100 -7.63 -5.75 -0.75
C PHE A 100 -7.59 -5.40 -2.23
N LEU A 101 -8.58 -4.70 -2.75
CA LEU A 101 -8.60 -4.27 -4.15
C LEU A 101 -7.42 -3.34 -4.45
N GLY A 102 -7.10 -2.40 -3.54
CA GLY A 102 -5.90 -1.56 -3.64
C GLY A 102 -4.61 -2.38 -3.74
N LEU A 103 -4.47 -3.41 -2.90
CA LEU A 103 -3.31 -4.32 -2.93
C LEU A 103 -3.23 -5.12 -4.24
N VAL A 104 -4.35 -5.64 -4.72
CA VAL A 104 -4.39 -6.39 -5.99
C VAL A 104 -4.01 -5.48 -7.15
N LEU A 105 -4.52 -4.26 -7.21
CA LEU A 105 -4.17 -3.29 -8.25
C LEU A 105 -2.68 -2.93 -8.22
N PHE A 106 -2.11 -2.75 -7.03
CA PHE A 106 -0.68 -2.58 -6.83
C PHE A 106 0.12 -3.76 -7.38
N MET A 107 -0.25 -5.00 -7.02
CA MET A 107 0.44 -6.20 -7.52
C MET A 107 0.33 -6.36 -9.04
N VAL A 108 -0.84 -6.08 -9.63
CA VAL A 108 -1.07 -6.16 -11.08
C VAL A 108 -0.18 -5.16 -11.82
N GLU A 109 -0.06 -3.94 -11.31
CA GLU A 109 0.81 -2.94 -11.91
C GLU A 109 2.28 -3.35 -11.84
N TRP A 110 2.69 -3.93 -10.73
CA TRP A 110 4.02 -4.49 -10.56
C TRP A 110 4.31 -5.63 -11.53
N LEU A 111 3.37 -6.55 -11.70
CA LEU A 111 3.49 -7.65 -12.65
C LEU A 111 3.63 -7.13 -14.09
N ARG A 112 2.92 -6.06 -14.45
CA ARG A 112 3.08 -5.40 -15.76
C ARG A 112 4.46 -4.80 -15.95
N ILE A 113 5.00 -4.11 -14.94
CA ILE A 113 6.36 -3.53 -15.01
C ILE A 113 7.40 -4.64 -15.16
N LEU A 114 7.35 -5.67 -14.33
CA LEU A 114 8.27 -6.82 -14.44
C LEU A 114 8.18 -7.49 -15.83
N GLY A 115 6.98 -7.61 -16.38
CA GLY A 115 6.75 -8.12 -17.74
C GLY A 115 7.33 -7.23 -18.83
N ARG A 116 7.26 -5.88 -18.69
CA ARG A 116 7.92 -4.93 -19.60
C ARG A 116 9.44 -5.06 -19.52
N LEU A 117 9.99 -5.11 -18.31
CA LEU A 117 11.43 -5.25 -18.05
C LEU A 117 12.01 -6.55 -18.61
N LYS A 118 11.33 -7.68 -18.40
CA LYS A 118 11.74 -8.98 -18.94
C LYS A 118 11.80 -8.97 -20.47
N ARG A 119 10.83 -8.32 -21.13
CA ARG A 119 10.80 -8.18 -22.59
C ARG A 119 11.93 -7.31 -23.11
N LYS A 120 12.19 -6.14 -22.51
CA LYS A 120 13.33 -5.28 -22.87
C LYS A 120 14.66 -6.03 -22.74
N LYS A 121 14.88 -6.74 -21.63
CA LYS A 121 16.11 -7.55 -21.43
C LYS A 121 16.30 -8.65 -22.48
N LYS A 122 15.22 -9.25 -22.98
CA LYS A 122 15.29 -10.27 -24.04
C LYS A 122 15.59 -9.65 -25.41
N ALA A 123 15.16 -8.41 -25.66
CA ALA A 123 15.42 -7.71 -26.93
C ALA A 123 16.85 -7.17 -27.03
N LEU A 124 17.53 -6.94 -25.90
CA LEU A 124 18.93 -6.50 -25.81
C LEU A 124 19.96 -7.65 -25.84
N LYS A 125 19.50 -8.91 -25.95
CA LYS A 125 20.34 -10.12 -26.01
C LYS A 125 20.26 -10.75 -27.39
#